data_AF-A0A7K4QBC1-F1
#
_entry.id   AF-A0A7K4QBC1-F1
#
_cell.length_a   1.000
_cell.length_b   1.000
_cell.length_c   1.000
_cell.angle_alpha   90.00
_cell.angle_beta   90.00
_cell.angle_gamma   90.00
#
_symmetry.space_group_name_H-M   'P 1'
#
loop_
_entity.id
_entity.type
_entity.pdbx_description
1 polymer ?
#
loop_
_entity_poly.entity_id
_entity_poly.type
_entity_poly.pdbx_seq_one_letter_code
_entity_poly.pdbx_strand_id
1 'polypeptide(L)' 'QDLLFRLHGNISYWLGLRRQGERLHWGDGSSYSSRVPVLGSSPCVYLADRRLRSENCSNERPYVCSKAQAPL' A
#
# COMPACT_ATOMS: atom_id res chain seq x y z
N GLN A 1 -0.60 15.52 8.02
CA GLN A 1 -1.17 14.24 8.50
C GLN A 1 -1.65 13.47 7.30
N ASP A 2 -1.08 12.31 7.02
CA ASP A 2 -1.43 11.47 5.86
C ASP A 2 -2.82 10.85 6.03
N LEU A 3 -3.71 11.11 5.06
CA LEU A 3 -5.10 10.61 5.03
C LEU A 3 -5.16 9.07 5.10
N LEU A 4 -4.16 8.39 4.53
CA LEU A 4 -4.05 6.94 4.48
C LEU A 4 -4.03 6.30 5.88
N PHE A 5 -3.43 6.95 6.88
CA PHE A 5 -3.37 6.44 8.25
C PHE A 5 -4.62 6.76 9.09
N ARG A 6 -5.59 7.49 8.52
CA ARG A 6 -6.91 7.69 9.14
C ARG A 6 -7.85 6.52 8.91
N LEU A 7 -7.49 5.56 8.04
CA LEU A 7 -8.12 4.26 7.98
C LEU A 7 -7.82 3.53 9.29
N HIS A 8 -8.64 3.85 10.30
CA HIS A 8 -8.52 3.35 11.66
C HIS A 8 -9.30 2.04 11.76
N GLY A 9 -8.61 0.94 12.09
CA GLY A 9 -9.29 -0.32 12.35
C GLY A 9 -8.33 -1.50 12.54
N ASN A 10 -8.85 -2.54 13.19
CA ASN A 10 -8.20 -3.85 13.40
C ASN A 10 -8.02 -4.67 12.09
N ILE A 11 -8.21 -4.03 10.93
CA ILE A 11 -8.32 -4.68 9.63
C ILE A 11 -7.11 -4.24 8.79
N SER A 12 -6.49 -5.22 8.15
CA SER A 12 -5.39 -5.00 7.20
C SER A 12 -5.93 -4.84 5.79
N TYR A 13 -5.45 -3.83 5.06
CA TYR A 13 -5.91 -3.54 3.70
C TYR A 13 -4.78 -3.65 2.70
N TRP A 14 -5.00 -4.37 1.61
CA TRP A 14 -4.13 -4.29 0.44
C TRP A 14 -4.09 -2.88 -0.11
N LEU A 15 -2.88 -2.45 -0.49
CA LEU A 15 -2.65 -1.21 -1.22
C LEU A 15 -2.25 -1.56 -2.66
N GLY A 16 -2.52 -0.64 -3.58
CA GLY A 16 -2.01 -0.70 -4.96
C GLY A 16 -0.50 -0.44 -5.04
N LEU A 17 0.30 -1.05 -4.16
CA LEU A 17 1.75 -0.91 -4.05
C LEU A 17 2.37 -2.30 -4.09
N ARG A 18 3.27 -2.53 -5.05
CA ARG A 18 3.87 -3.85 -5.31
C ARG A 18 5.36 -3.74 -5.56
N ARG A 19 6.10 -4.75 -5.10
CA ARG A 19 7.52 -4.90 -5.37
C ARG A 19 7.73 -5.54 -6.76
N GLN A 20 8.59 -4.91 -7.54
CA GLN A 20 9.06 -5.37 -8.85
C GLN A 20 10.59 -5.36 -8.82
N GLY A 21 11.21 -6.54 -8.67
CA GLY A 21 12.63 -6.65 -8.33
C GLY A 21 12.91 -6.08 -6.94
N GLU A 22 13.87 -5.16 -6.82
CA GLU A 22 14.22 -4.50 -5.55
C GLU A 22 13.36 -3.27 -5.24
N ARG A 23 12.62 -2.75 -6.23
CA ARG A 23 11.89 -1.48 -6.14
C ARG A 23 10.39 -1.68 -5.92
N LEU A 24 9.78 -0.68 -5.30
CA LEU A 24 8.34 -0.62 -5.06
C LEU A 24 7.69 0.36 -6.04
N HIS A 25 6.56 -0.05 -6.62
CA HIS A 25 5.80 0.72 -7.61
C HIS A 25 4.31 0.75 -7.25
N TRP A 26 3.69 1.90 -7.44
CA TRP A 26 2.25 2.05 -7.37
C TRP A 26 1.57 1.39 -8.58
N GLY A 27 0.25 1.18 -8.48
CA GLY A 27 -0.56 0.56 -9.53
C GLY A 27 -0.61 1.36 -10.85
N ASP A 28 -0.23 2.63 -10.82
CA ASP A 28 -0.05 3.48 -12.01
C ASP A 28 1.37 3.41 -12.62
N GLY A 29 2.26 2.59 -12.04
CA GLY A 29 3.64 2.41 -12.47
C GLY A 29 4.65 3.37 -11.83
N SER A 30 4.19 4.43 -11.16
CA SER A 30 5.07 5.39 -10.50
C SER A 30 5.87 4.76 -9.36
N SER A 31 7.11 5.22 -9.14
CA SER A 31 7.97 4.68 -8.10
C SER A 31 7.57 5.16 -6.71
N TYR A 32 7.64 4.26 -5.73
CA TYR A 32 7.45 4.60 -4.33
C TYR A 32 8.66 5.39 -3.80
N SER A 33 8.44 6.69 -3.55
CA SER A 33 9.47 7.64 -3.11
C SER A 33 9.25 8.17 -1.68
N SER A 34 8.31 7.60 -0.94
CA SER A 34 7.99 8.03 0.43
C SER A 34 9.06 7.59 1.43
N ARG A 35 9.23 8.38 2.49
CA ARG A 35 10.12 8.08 3.63
C ARG A 35 9.58 7.00 4.56
N VAL A 36 8.32 6.58 4.36
CA VAL A 36 7.70 5.53 5.19
C VAL A 36 8.23 4.16 4.77
N PRO A 37 8.87 3.38 5.67
CA PRO A 37 9.41 2.08 5.32
C PRO A 37 8.30 1.04 5.12
N VAL A 38 8.51 0.12 4.17
CA VAL A 38 7.71 -1.10 4.01
C VAL A 38 8.43 -2.25 4.72
N LEU A 39 7.76 -2.86 5.69
CA LEU A 39 8.31 -3.95 6.48
C LEU A 39 8.15 -5.29 5.75
N GLY A 40 9.27 -5.98 5.54
CA GLY A 40 9.32 -7.27 4.84
C GLY A 40 9.72 -7.16 3.36
N SER A 41 9.93 -8.32 2.74
CA SER A 41 10.47 -8.46 1.38
C SER A 41 9.49 -9.10 0.37
N SER A 42 8.26 -9.38 0.79
CA SER A 42 7.25 -10.02 -0.06
C SER A 42 6.69 -9.05 -1.13
N PRO A 43 6.03 -9.56 -2.18
CA PRO A 43 5.68 -8.75 -3.34
C PRO A 43 4.54 -7.74 -3.11
N CYS A 44 3.48 -8.08 -2.37
CA CYS A 44 2.31 -7.21 -2.21
C CYS A 44 2.36 -6.45 -0.89
N VAL A 45 1.98 -5.17 -0.89
CA VAL A 45 2.01 -4.30 0.30
C VAL A 45 0.61 -4.05 0.83
N TYR A 46 0.48 -4.16 2.14
CA TYR A 46 -0.74 -3.85 2.87
C TYR A 46 -0.48 -2.86 4.00
N LEU A 47 -1.54 -2.14 4.41
CA LEU A 47 -1.56 -1.30 5.59
C LEU A 47 -2.09 -2.11 6.77
N ALA A 48 -1.33 -2.15 7.87
CA ALA A 48 -1.75 -2.74 9.15
C ALA A 48 -1.15 -1.95 10.31
N ASP A 49 -1.95 -1.62 11.32
CA ASP A 49 -1.48 -0.92 12.53
C ASP A 49 -0.69 0.37 12.22
N ARG A 50 -1.15 1.12 11.20
CA ARG A 50 -0.48 2.33 10.68
C ARG A 50 0.94 2.10 10.14
N ARG A 51 1.26 0.86 9.77
CA ARG A 51 2.54 0.46 9.18
C ARG A 51 2.30 -0.17 7.82
N LEU A 52 3.24 0.04 6.91
CA LEU A 52 3.26 -0.66 5.64
C LEU A 52 4.02 -1.97 5.83
N ARG A 53 3.39 -3.08 5.45
CA ARG A 53 3.95 -4.43 5.55
C ARG A 53 3.80 -5.14 4.22
N SER A 54 4.63 -6.14 3.96
CA SER A 54 4.55 -6.95 2.75
C SER A 54 4.15 -8.39 3.04
N GLU A 55 3.40 -9.01 2.13
CA GLU A 55 3.09 -10.45 2.19
C GLU A 55 2.87 -11.05 0.78
N ASN A 56 2.67 -12.37 0.71
CA ASN A 56 2.29 -13.05 -0.52
C ASN A 56 0.93 -12.53 -1.01
N CYS A 57 0.86 -12.18 -2.30
CA CYS A 57 -0.32 -11.63 -2.96
C CYS A 57 -1.53 -12.57 -2.97
N SER A 58 -1.34 -13.88 -2.76
CA SER A 58 -2.42 -14.87 -2.71
C SER A 58 -3.25 -14.81 -1.42
N ASN A 59 -2.82 -14.05 -0.40
CA ASN A 59 -3.61 -13.93 0.83
C ASN A 59 -4.85 -13.05 0.61
N GLU A 60 -6.01 -13.57 1.03
CA GLU A 60 -7.28 -12.85 0.96
C GLU A 60 -7.33 -11.75 2.02
N ARG A 61 -7.44 -10.49 1.58
CA ARG A 61 -7.63 -9.31 2.43
C ARG A 61 -8.46 -8.26 1.67
N PRO A 62 -9.23 -7.40 2.36
CA PRO A 62 -9.87 -6.27 1.71
C PRO A 62 -8.81 -5.33 1.11
N TYR A 63 -9.20 -4.52 0.12
CA TYR A 63 -8.30 -3.59 -0.56
C TYR A 63 -8.89 -2.18 -0.58
N VAL A 64 -8.02 -1.18 -0.71
CA VAL A 64 -8.41 0.22 -0.85
C VAL A 64 -7.95 0.75 -2.20
N CYS A 65 -8.88 1.32 -2.95
CA CYS A 65 -8.61 2.03 -4.19
C CYS A 65 -8.56 3.55 -3.94
N SER A 66 -7.75 4.25 -4.73
CA SER A 66 -7.76 5.70 -4.78
C SER A 66 -7.71 6.17 -6.23
N LYS A 67 -8.33 7.31 -6.50
CA LYS A 67 -8.30 7.99 -7.80
C LYS A 67 -8.30 9.49 -7.55
N ALA A 68 -7.57 10.25 -8.37
CA ALA A 68 -7.65 11.69 -8.32
C ALA A 68 -9.09 12.15 -8.61
N GLN A 69 -9.57 13.13 -7.85
CA GLN A 69 -10.84 13.79 -8.17
C GLN A 69 -10.68 14.54 -9.49
N ALA A 70 -11.69 14.45 -10.37
CA ALA A 70 -11.67 15.22 -11.61
C ALA A 70 -11.60 16.72 -11.30
N PRO A 71 -10.90 17.53 -12.12
CA PRO A 71 -10.96 18.98 -12.00
C PRO A 71 -12.41 19.44 -12.09
N LEU A 72 -12.78 20.40 -11.25
CA LEU A 72 -14.08 21.09 -11.31
C LEU A 72 -14.21 21.90 -12.60
#